data_AF-A0A3M0XCK5-F1
#
_entry.id   AF-A0A3M0XCK5-F1
#
_cell.length_a   1.000
_cell.length_b   1.000
_cell.length_c   1.000
_cell.angle_alpha   90.00
_cell.angle_beta   90.00
_cell.angle_gamma   90.00
#
_symmetry.space_group_name_H-M   'P 1'
#
loop_
_entity.id
_entity.type
_entity.pdbx_description
1 polymer ?
#
loop_
_entity_poly.entity_id
_entity_poly.type
_entity_poly.pdbx_seq_one_letter_code
_entity_poly.pdbx_strand_id
1 'polypeptide(L)'
;MKKDNKLLETAVLGLVIITGLVAIYYMYQVNTGRAFLQAPQFTVVQTTYEYCCCATQNGKLFEVYGKVLKDSDDIEKKTACQEMCEVKHSTPLHPSILVNVGKCGARTNHFA
;
A
#
# COMPACT_ATOMS: atom_id res chain seq x y z
N MET A 1 30.03 -60.40 27.77
CA MET A 1 28.94 -60.15 26.80
C MET A 1 27.88 -59.12 27.22
N LYS A 2 27.70 -58.74 28.51
CA LYS A 2 26.72 -57.69 28.90
C LYS A 2 27.23 -56.24 28.78
N LYS A 3 28.54 -56.03 28.68
CA LYS A 3 29.19 -54.70 28.71
C LYS A 3 29.17 -54.02 27.34
N ASP A 4 29.28 -54.82 26.27
CA ASP A 4 29.36 -54.32 24.89
C ASP A 4 28.02 -53.77 24.38
N ASN A 5 26.91 -54.40 24.77
CA ASN A 5 25.57 -53.96 24.37
C ASN A 5 25.20 -52.59 24.96
N LYS A 6 25.62 -52.28 26.19
CA LYS A 6 25.37 -50.96 26.81
C LYS A 6 26.18 -49.85 26.14
N LEU A 7 27.39 -50.17 25.69
CA LEU A 7 28.25 -49.24 24.95
C LEU A 7 27.64 -48.94 23.57
N LEU A 8 27.11 -49.96 22.90
CA LEU A 8 26.41 -49.82 21.62
C LEU A 8 25.12 -48.99 21.77
N GLU A 9 24.28 -49.26 22.76
CA GLU A 9 23.05 -48.49 23.03
C GLU A 9 23.36 -47.02 23.31
N THR A 10 24.39 -46.74 24.11
CA THR A 10 24.80 -45.36 24.43
C THR A 10 25.34 -44.63 23.20
N ALA A 11 26.11 -45.33 22.35
CA ALA A 11 26.62 -44.77 21.10
C ALA A 11 25.50 -44.45 20.11
N VAL A 12 24.51 -45.35 19.97
CA VAL A 12 23.33 -45.14 19.12
C VAL A 12 22.50 -43.96 19.63
N LEU A 13 22.26 -43.88 20.94
CA LEU A 13 21.54 -42.78 21.56
C LEU A 13 22.24 -41.43 21.31
N GLY A 14 23.58 -41.39 21.44
CA GLY A 14 24.37 -40.20 21.14
C GLY A 14 24.25 -39.77 19.68
N LEU A 15 24.25 -40.72 18.74
CA LEU A 15 24.14 -40.45 17.31
C LEU A 15 22.76 -39.87 16.94
N VAL A 16 21.69 -40.36 17.57
CA VAL A 16 20.33 -39.83 17.42
C VAL A 16 20.23 -38.38 17.95
N ILE A 17 20.84 -38.10 19.09
CA ILE A 17 20.84 -36.74 19.66
C ILE A 17 21.59 -35.76 18.75
N ILE A 18 22.76 -36.15 18.23
CA ILE A 18 23.56 -35.30 17.34
C ILE A 18 22.81 -35.01 16.04
N THR A 19 22.20 -36.03 15.42
CA THR A 19 21.42 -35.85 14.19
C THR A 19 20.18 -34.98 14.41
N GLY A 20 19.50 -35.12 15.56
CA GLY A 20 18.40 -34.25 15.95
C GLY A 20 18.82 -32.78 16.10
N LEU A 21 19.95 -32.52 16.77
CA LEU A 21 20.48 -31.16 16.94
C LEU A 21 20.86 -30.51 15.61
N VAL A 22 21.46 -31.27 14.69
CA VAL A 22 21.79 -30.78 13.35
C VAL A 22 20.51 -30.42 12.58
N ALA A 23 19.47 -31.27 12.61
CA ALA A 23 18.21 -30.98 11.93
C ALA A 23 17.54 -29.69 12.47
N ILE A 24 17.51 -29.52 13.79
CA ILE A 24 16.98 -28.30 14.43
C ILE A 24 17.78 -27.06 14.02
N TYR A 25 19.10 -27.16 14.00
CA TYR A 25 19.99 -26.08 13.57
C TYR A 25 19.71 -25.65 12.11
N TYR A 26 19.54 -26.62 11.20
CA TYR A 26 19.19 -26.33 9.81
C TYR A 26 17.80 -25.70 9.68
N MET A 27 16.78 -26.20 10.41
CA MET A 27 15.45 -25.59 10.39
C MET A 27 15.47 -24.14 10.91
N TYR A 28 16.28 -23.85 11.94
CA TYR A 28 16.42 -22.50 12.48
C TYR A 28 17.07 -21.55 11.47
N GLN A 29 18.14 -21.98 10.79
CA GLN A 29 18.79 -21.21 9.73
C GLN A 29 17.86 -20.96 8.53
N VAL A 30 17.11 -21.96 8.10
CA VAL A 30 16.17 -21.81 6.96
C VAL A 30 15.02 -20.88 7.33
N ASN A 31 14.46 -20.99 8.53
CA ASN A 31 13.37 -20.13 8.97
C ASN A 31 13.81 -18.69 9.19
N THR A 32 14.98 -18.48 9.81
CA THR A 32 15.55 -17.13 9.95
C THR A 32 15.93 -16.56 8.59
N GLY A 33 16.60 -17.32 7.73
CA GLY A 33 16.93 -16.92 6.36
C GLY A 33 15.70 -16.55 5.51
N ARG A 34 14.60 -17.30 5.63
CA ARG A 34 13.33 -16.98 4.95
C ARG A 34 12.65 -15.73 5.51
N ALA A 35 12.75 -15.49 6.82
CA ALA A 35 12.21 -14.28 7.44
C ALA A 35 12.93 -13.01 6.98
N PHE A 36 14.23 -13.09 6.65
CA PHE A 36 14.97 -11.95 6.08
C PHE A 36 14.75 -11.76 4.57
N LEU A 37 14.35 -12.81 3.84
CA LEU A 37 14.11 -12.74 2.39
C LEU A 37 12.70 -12.27 2.02
N GLN A 38 11.78 -12.20 2.97
CA GLN A 38 10.51 -11.50 2.77
C GLN A 38 10.74 -9.99 2.85
N ALA A 39 11.30 -9.43 1.77
CA ALA A 39 11.38 -8.00 1.61
C ALA A 39 9.95 -7.41 1.73
N PRO A 40 9.76 -6.35 2.53
CA PRO A 40 8.47 -5.68 2.60
C PRO A 40 8.10 -5.18 1.20
N GLN A 41 6.97 -5.64 0.68
CA GLN A 41 6.42 -5.20 -0.59
C GLN A 41 5.84 -3.80 -0.40
N PHE A 42 6.70 -2.78 -0.42
CA PHE A 42 6.25 -1.40 -0.46
C PHE A 42 5.80 -1.07 -1.88
N THR A 43 4.50 -1.06 -2.12
CA THR A 43 3.93 -0.51 -3.35
C THR A 43 4.12 1.00 -3.29
N VAL A 44 5.04 1.54 -4.10
CA VAL A 44 5.24 3.00 -4.18
C VAL A 44 4.01 3.60 -4.85
N VAL A 45 3.13 4.16 -4.03
CA VAL A 45 1.93 4.84 -4.48
C VAL A 45 2.34 6.16 -5.15
N GLN A 46 2.40 6.19 -6.48
CA GLN A 46 2.70 7.42 -7.22
C GLN A 46 1.48 8.35 -7.21
N THR A 47 1.66 9.53 -6.64
CA THR A 47 0.65 10.59 -6.65
C THR A 47 1.05 11.68 -7.63
N THR A 48 0.10 12.13 -8.44
CA THR A 48 0.23 13.28 -9.33
C THR A 48 -0.63 14.44 -8.85
N TYR A 49 -0.30 15.65 -9.29
CA TYR A 49 -1.17 16.81 -9.07
C TYR A 49 -2.05 17.01 -10.29
N GLU A 50 -3.35 17.06 -10.07
CA GLU A 50 -4.32 17.41 -11.09
C GLU A 50 -5.01 18.73 -10.75
N TYR A 51 -5.41 19.43 -11.80
CA TYR A 51 -6.24 20.63 -11.69
C TYR A 51 -7.67 20.19 -11.45
N CYS A 52 -8.36 20.86 -10.53
CA CYS A 52 -9.77 20.65 -10.24
C CYS A 52 -10.48 21.98 -10.43
N CYS A 53 -11.50 22.00 -11.27
CA CYS A 53 -12.34 23.16 -11.49
C CYS A 53 -13.56 23.08 -10.57
N CYS A 54 -13.70 24.07 -9.69
CA CYS A 54 -14.79 24.18 -8.72
C CYS A 54 -15.70 25.36 -9.08
N ALA A 55 -17.02 25.21 -8.97
CA ALA A 55 -17.97 26.32 -9.05
C ALA A 55 -18.58 26.64 -7.69
N THR A 56 -18.58 27.92 -7.32
CA THR A 56 -19.36 28.43 -6.18
C THR A 56 -20.85 28.53 -6.51
N GLN A 57 -21.69 28.65 -5.48
CA GLN A 57 -23.13 28.91 -5.67
C GLN A 57 -23.43 30.18 -6.48
N ASN A 58 -22.52 31.17 -6.41
CA ASN A 58 -22.64 32.44 -7.14
C ASN A 58 -22.16 32.32 -8.61
N GLY A 59 -21.90 31.11 -9.11
CA GLY A 59 -21.48 30.87 -10.49
C GLY A 59 -20.02 31.24 -10.80
N LYS A 60 -19.23 31.65 -9.80
CA LYS A 60 -17.79 31.89 -9.98
C LYS A 60 -17.05 30.56 -10.03
N LEU A 61 -16.27 30.37 -11.09
CA LEU A 61 -15.36 29.24 -11.29
C LEU A 61 -13.97 29.57 -10.74
N PHE A 62 -13.35 28.61 -10.07
CA PHE A 62 -11.97 28.72 -9.59
C PHE A 62 -11.26 27.37 -9.73
N GLU A 63 -9.94 27.43 -9.89
CA GLU A 63 -9.08 26.25 -10.05
C GLU A 63 -8.37 25.95 -8.74
N VAL A 64 -8.36 24.68 -8.34
CA VAL A 64 -7.59 24.17 -7.21
C VAL A 64 -6.72 23.02 -7.65
N TYR A 65 -5.63 22.78 -6.92
CA TYR A 65 -4.75 21.65 -7.18
C TYR A 65 -5.08 20.52 -6.22
N GLY A 66 -5.52 19.38 -6.77
CA GLY A 66 -5.77 18.16 -6.04
C GLY A 66 -4.63 17.16 -6.22
N LYS A 67 -4.26 16.48 -5.13
CA LYS A 67 -3.31 15.37 -5.18
C LYS A 67 -4.11 14.10 -5.43
N VAL A 68 -3.89 13.45 -6.56
CA VAL A 68 -4.58 12.22 -6.98
C VAL A 68 -3.58 11.10 -7.21
N LEU A 69 -4.02 9.84 -7.17
CA LEU A 69 -3.15 8.74 -7.55
C LEU A 69 -3.00 8.76 -9.07
N LYS A 70 -1.79 8.48 -9.56
CA LYS A 70 -1.45 8.61 -10.98
C LYS A 70 -2.34 7.74 -11.89
N ASP A 71 -2.71 6.56 -11.40
CA ASP A 71 -3.50 5.56 -12.11
C ASP A 71 -4.91 5.40 -11.51
N SER A 72 -5.40 6.41 -10.77
CA SER A 72 -6.79 6.43 -10.27
C SER A 72 -7.79 6.52 -11.41
N ASP A 73 -8.94 5.89 -11.24
CA ASP A 73 -10.10 6.08 -12.10
C ASP A 73 -10.66 7.52 -12.00
N ASP A 74 -11.40 7.96 -13.02
CA ASP A 74 -12.01 9.30 -13.07
C ASP A 74 -12.93 9.59 -11.87
N ILE A 75 -13.53 8.55 -11.29
CA ILE A 75 -14.37 8.67 -10.09
C ILE A 75 -13.52 9.05 -8.88
N GLU A 76 -12.41 8.35 -8.64
CA GLU A 76 -11.50 8.66 -7.53
C GLU A 76 -10.87 10.05 -7.68
N LYS A 77 -10.49 10.41 -8.91
CA LYS A 77 -9.99 11.77 -9.22
C LYS A 77 -11.02 12.84 -8.92
N LYS A 78 -12.29 12.62 -9.30
CA LYS A 78 -13.41 13.53 -8.97
C LYS A 78 -13.64 13.64 -7.46
N THR A 79 -13.62 12.53 -6.74
CA THR A 79 -13.80 12.54 -5.27
C THR A 79 -12.66 13.31 -4.58
N ALA A 80 -11.42 13.09 -4.98
CA ALA A 80 -10.28 13.84 -4.47
C ALA A 80 -10.36 15.35 -4.82
N CYS A 81 -10.84 15.68 -6.02
CA CYS A 81 -11.12 17.07 -6.40
C CYS A 81 -12.24 17.69 -5.57
N GLN A 82 -13.30 16.94 -5.25
CA GLN A 82 -14.41 17.39 -4.42
C GLN A 82 -13.92 17.76 -3.01
N GLU A 83 -13.11 16.92 -2.39
CA GLU A 83 -12.52 17.18 -1.07
C GLU A 83 -11.71 18.50 -1.07
N MET A 84 -10.96 18.76 -2.13
CA MET A 84 -10.17 20.00 -2.28
C MET A 84 -11.05 21.24 -2.50
N CYS A 85 -12.14 21.10 -3.25
CA CYS A 85 -13.13 22.17 -3.42
C CYS A 85 -13.83 22.46 -2.08
N GLU A 86 -14.20 21.41 -1.33
CA GLU A 86 -14.96 21.48 -0.07
C GLU A 86 -14.18 22.14 1.07
N VAL A 87 -12.91 21.76 1.24
CA VAL A 87 -12.15 22.12 2.45
C VAL A 87 -11.46 23.49 2.35
N LYS A 88 -11.02 23.91 1.15
CA LYS A 88 -10.18 25.11 1.02
C LYS A 88 -10.91 26.36 0.56
N HIS A 89 -12.02 26.22 -0.15
CA HIS A 89 -12.59 27.34 -0.92
C HIS A 89 -14.12 27.43 -0.93
N SER A 90 -14.86 26.36 -0.62
CA SER A 90 -16.26 26.48 -0.24
C SER A 90 -16.38 26.56 1.28
N THR A 91 -16.92 27.66 1.77
CA THR A 91 -17.32 27.74 3.18
C THR A 91 -18.60 26.91 3.39
N PRO A 92 -18.94 26.52 4.64
CA PRO A 92 -20.19 25.81 4.95
C PRO A 92 -21.46 26.53 4.45
N LEU A 93 -21.37 27.85 4.23
CA LEU A 93 -22.44 28.70 3.71
C LEU A 93 -22.56 28.67 2.17
N HIS A 94 -21.54 28.18 1.45
CA HIS A 94 -21.50 28.12 -0.01
C HIS A 94 -20.80 26.83 -0.51
N PRO A 95 -21.43 25.65 -0.41
CA PRO A 95 -20.91 24.43 -1.03
C PRO A 95 -20.62 24.60 -2.52
N SER A 96 -19.61 23.89 -3.00
CA SER A 96 -19.27 23.84 -4.42
C SER A 96 -20.34 23.06 -5.20
N ILE A 97 -20.88 23.65 -6.27
CA ILE A 97 -22.00 23.06 -7.05
C ILE A 97 -21.49 22.24 -8.24
N LEU A 98 -20.29 22.53 -8.74
CA LEU A 98 -19.69 21.84 -9.87
C LEU A 98 -18.26 21.46 -9.51
N VAL A 99 -17.91 20.18 -9.66
CA VAL A 99 -16.55 19.66 -9.52
C VAL A 99 -16.20 18.95 -10.82
N ASN A 100 -15.23 19.48 -11.54
CA ASN A 100 -14.67 18.86 -12.75
C ASN A 100 -13.16 18.68 -12.59
N VAL A 101 -12.66 17.56 -13.09
CA VAL A 101 -11.22 17.32 -13.20
C VAL A 101 -10.71 18.03 -14.47
N GLY A 102 -9.64 18.80 -14.33
CA GLY A 102 -9.06 19.64 -15.39
C GLY A 102 -9.13 21.14 -15.10
N LYS A 103 -8.60 21.93 -16.04
CA LYS A 103 -8.58 23.40 -15.98
C LYS A 103 -9.95 23.99 -16.35
N CYS A 104 -10.34 25.08 -15.69
CA CYS A 104 -11.59 25.81 -15.91
C CYS A 104 -11.71 26.51 -17.28
N GLY A 105 -10.69 26.39 -18.14
CA GLY A 105 -10.68 26.96 -19.50
C GLY A 105 -10.92 25.97 -20.64
N ALA A 106 -11.04 24.67 -20.37
CA ALA A 106 -11.28 23.67 -21.41
C ALA A 106 -12.78 23.34 -21.53
N ARG A 107 -13.57 24.25 -22.11
CA ARG A 107 -14.82 23.79 -22.74
C ARG A 107 -14.42 22.91 -23.92
N THR A 108 -14.66 21.60 -23.85
CA THR A 108 -15.49 20.84 -24.80
C THR A 108 -15.33 19.33 -24.62
N ASN A 109 -16.48 18.68 -24.34
CA ASN A 109 -16.84 17.33 -24.77
C ASN A 109 -16.10 16.13 -24.16
N HIS A 110 -16.49 15.67 -22.98
CA HIS A 110 -16.50 14.23 -22.66
C HIS A 110 -17.54 13.92 -21.57
N PHE A 111 -18.80 14.23 -21.88
CA PHE A 111 -19.97 13.60 -21.27
C PHE A 111 -21.04 13.50 -22.36
N ALA A 112 -20.92 12.48 -23.20
CA ALA A 112 -22.00 11.89 -23.96
C ALA A 112 -22.14 10.44 -23.48
#